data_AF-A0A7V2EFG6-F1
#
_entry.id   AF-A0A7V2EFG6-F1
#
_cell.length_a   1.000
_cell.length_b   1.000
_cell.length_c   1.000
_cell.angle_alpha   90.00
_cell.angle_beta   90.00
_cell.angle_gamma   90.00
#
_symmetry.space_group_name_H-M   'P 1'
#
loop_
_entity.id
_entity.type
_entity.pdbx_description
1 polymer ?
#
loop_
_entity_poly.entity_id
_entity_poly.type
_entity_poly.pdbx_seq_one_letter_code
_entity_poly.pdbx_strand_id
1 'polypeptide(L)'
;MAQGFYVTPEVAGRSGLSETVIRPGPVAGGSVVLTSVDTLKTWAAPLPSGVLWLVLGDPGDGELPVEPFMVLPPHAPASTVQRAVLAALETASLRLKLQDLQSEVHLAQERQLELARIGIALVAERDLERLLERILSSARELVCADAGSLYLLEERDGDKLLHFMLAQNDSVPVAFSAWSVPVDESSMAGYVAASGECVSVEDVRYLAKDAPYHFNPSFDEASGYYTRSLLTVPMATRTGEIVGVLQL
;
A
#
# COMPACT_ATOMS: atom_id res chain seq x y z
N MET A 1 -3.99 -2.30 -19.03
CA MET A 1 -4.01 -2.44 -20.51
C MET A 1 -4.84 -3.67 -20.85
N ALA A 2 -5.65 -3.63 -21.91
CA ALA A 2 -6.75 -4.56 -22.12
C ALA A 2 -6.28 -6.02 -22.23
N GLN A 3 -6.90 -6.91 -21.45
CA GLN A 3 -6.88 -8.36 -21.70
C GLN A 3 -7.38 -8.59 -23.13
N GLY A 4 -6.56 -9.24 -23.95
CA GLY A 4 -6.83 -9.41 -25.37
C GLY A 4 -6.52 -10.84 -25.81
N PHE A 5 -7.36 -11.34 -26.71
CA PHE A 5 -7.07 -12.54 -27.48
C PHE A 5 -6.50 -12.12 -28.83
N TYR A 6 -5.36 -12.70 -29.19
CA TYR A 6 -4.62 -12.35 -30.39
C TYR A 6 -4.33 -13.59 -31.22
N VAL A 7 -4.46 -13.45 -32.53
CA VAL A 7 -4.23 -14.54 -33.49
C VAL A 7 -3.30 -14.03 -34.58
N THR A 8 -2.42 -14.90 -35.06
CA THR A 8 -1.48 -14.55 -36.13
C THR A 8 -2.13 -14.69 -37.51
N PRO A 9 -1.67 -13.95 -38.54
CA PRO A 9 -2.34 -13.85 -39.84
C PRO A 9 -2.57 -15.18 -40.55
N GLU A 10 -1.69 -16.16 -40.29
CA GLU A 10 -1.78 -17.50 -40.85
C GLU A 10 -2.96 -18.31 -40.27
N VAL A 11 -3.31 -18.05 -39.01
CA VAL A 11 -4.37 -18.74 -38.26
C VAL A 11 -5.70 -17.96 -38.33
N ALA A 12 -5.65 -16.64 -38.56
CA ALA A 12 -6.76 -15.72 -38.79
C ALA A 12 -7.87 -16.28 -39.68
N GLY A 13 -7.50 -16.57 -40.94
CA GLY A 13 -8.44 -16.96 -41.99
C GLY A 13 -9.02 -18.36 -41.81
N ARG A 14 -8.50 -19.13 -40.85
CA ARG A 14 -8.89 -20.52 -40.59
C ARG A 14 -9.74 -20.68 -39.33
N SER A 15 -9.61 -19.76 -38.37
CA SER A 15 -10.25 -19.84 -37.06
C SER A 15 -11.63 -19.17 -36.98
N GLY A 16 -11.94 -18.25 -37.92
CA GLY A 16 -13.20 -17.51 -37.94
C GLY A 16 -13.35 -16.48 -36.81
N LEU A 17 -12.25 -16.10 -36.15
CA LEU A 17 -12.18 -15.15 -35.04
C LEU A 17 -11.78 -13.75 -35.56
N SER A 18 -12.34 -12.66 -35.01
CA SER A 18 -11.99 -11.28 -35.38
C SER A 18 -10.70 -10.82 -34.66
N GLU A 19 -9.71 -10.31 -35.40
CA GLU A 19 -8.31 -10.18 -34.96
C GLU A 19 -7.81 -8.75 -34.68
N THR A 20 -6.90 -8.65 -33.69
CA THR A 20 -5.68 -7.82 -33.79
C THR A 20 -4.49 -8.75 -33.98
N VAL A 21 -3.68 -8.54 -35.03
CA VAL A 21 -2.51 -9.35 -35.38
C VAL A 21 -1.31 -8.95 -34.51
N ILE A 22 -0.76 -9.89 -33.73
CA ILE A 22 0.52 -9.70 -33.01
C ILE A 22 1.68 -10.17 -33.90
N ARG A 23 2.68 -9.30 -34.08
CA ARG A 23 3.98 -9.58 -34.73
C ARG A 23 5.01 -10.10 -33.70
N PRO A 24 6.17 -10.65 -34.12
CA PRO A 24 7.28 -10.93 -33.21
C PRO A 24 7.57 -9.82 -32.20
N GLY A 25 7.37 -10.09 -30.90
CA GLY A 25 7.55 -9.08 -29.84
C GLY A 25 6.85 -9.40 -28.51
N PRO A 26 7.00 -8.53 -27.50
CA PRO A 26 6.49 -8.75 -26.16
C PRO A 26 4.96 -8.71 -26.10
N VAL A 27 4.39 -9.57 -25.28
CA VAL A 27 2.94 -9.71 -25.09
C VAL A 27 2.56 -9.25 -23.69
N ALA A 28 1.55 -8.40 -23.59
CA ALA A 28 1.09 -7.87 -22.30
C ALA A 28 0.57 -9.00 -21.39
N GLY A 29 0.91 -8.95 -20.10
CA GLY A 29 0.42 -9.89 -19.08
C GLY A 29 -1.10 -10.01 -19.12
N GLY A 30 -1.60 -11.24 -19.10
CA GLY A 30 -3.04 -11.54 -19.22
C GLY A 30 -3.56 -11.72 -20.65
N SER A 31 -2.70 -11.63 -21.66
CA SER A 31 -3.09 -11.87 -23.06
C SER A 31 -2.88 -13.32 -23.48
N VAL A 32 -3.70 -13.77 -24.44
CA VAL A 32 -3.64 -15.12 -25.01
C VAL A 32 -3.31 -15.04 -26.48
N VAL A 33 -2.30 -15.79 -26.93
CA VAL A 33 -1.86 -15.79 -28.33
C VAL A 33 -2.06 -17.18 -28.93
N LEU A 34 -2.80 -17.24 -30.04
CA LEU A 34 -2.93 -18.45 -30.86
C LEU A 34 -2.09 -18.29 -32.13
N THR A 35 -1.13 -19.19 -32.34
CA THR A 35 -0.21 -19.10 -33.49
C THR A 35 0.20 -20.48 -34.03
N SER A 36 0.80 -20.51 -35.23
CA SER A 36 1.39 -21.72 -35.81
C SER A 36 2.84 -21.90 -35.34
N VAL A 37 3.32 -23.16 -35.39
CA VAL A 37 4.73 -23.49 -35.18
C VAL A 37 5.65 -22.75 -36.14
N ASP A 38 5.24 -22.56 -37.39
CA ASP A 38 6.07 -21.92 -38.41
C ASP A 38 6.32 -20.42 -38.10
N THR A 39 5.39 -19.77 -37.40
CA THR A 39 5.59 -18.42 -36.85
C THR A 39 6.46 -18.45 -35.58
N LEU A 40 6.29 -19.45 -34.70
CA LEU A 40 7.09 -19.63 -33.47
C LEU A 40 8.56 -19.99 -33.71
N LYS A 41 8.92 -20.59 -34.86
CA LYS A 41 10.31 -20.83 -35.26
C LYS A 41 11.15 -19.55 -35.33
N THR A 42 10.51 -18.38 -35.45
CA THR A 42 11.18 -17.08 -35.34
C THR A 42 11.41 -16.61 -33.90
N TRP A 43 10.89 -17.33 -32.89
CA TRP A 43 10.91 -16.96 -31.46
C TRP A 43 11.75 -17.93 -30.58
N ALA A 44 11.80 -19.26 -30.82
CA ALA A 44 12.83 -20.19 -30.28
C ALA A 44 12.64 -21.67 -30.73
N ALA A 45 13.78 -22.42 -30.85
CA ALA A 45 14.04 -23.88 -30.94
C ALA A 45 13.12 -24.81 -31.81
N PRO A 46 13.59 -25.98 -32.32
CA PRO A 46 12.85 -26.74 -33.34
C PRO A 46 11.65 -27.49 -32.75
N LEU A 47 10.46 -27.13 -33.22
CA LEU A 47 9.17 -27.68 -32.78
C LEU A 47 8.57 -28.61 -33.85
N PRO A 48 7.71 -29.58 -33.46
CA PRO A 48 7.05 -30.48 -34.41
C PRO A 48 6.15 -29.70 -35.39
N SER A 49 6.35 -29.90 -36.69
CA SER A 49 5.59 -29.23 -37.75
C SER A 49 4.12 -29.66 -37.78
N GLY A 50 3.21 -28.71 -38.04
CA GLY A 50 1.80 -29.00 -38.32
C GLY A 50 0.87 -29.03 -37.10
N VAL A 51 1.10 -28.22 -36.08
CA VAL A 51 0.20 -28.05 -34.91
C VAL A 51 -0.06 -26.57 -34.60
N LEU A 52 -1.20 -26.28 -33.97
CA LEU A 52 -1.55 -24.94 -33.47
C LEU A 52 -1.10 -24.81 -32.02
N TRP A 53 -0.47 -23.69 -31.68
CA TRP A 53 0.08 -23.39 -30.35
C TRP A 53 -0.75 -22.31 -29.69
N LEU A 54 -1.23 -22.61 -28.50
CA LEU A 54 -1.86 -21.64 -27.61
C LEU A 54 -0.86 -21.28 -26.53
N VAL A 55 -0.47 -20.01 -26.49
CA VAL A 55 0.53 -19.49 -25.55
C VAL A 55 -0.14 -18.48 -24.65
N LEU A 56 0.20 -18.53 -23.36
CA LEU A 56 -0.21 -17.56 -22.36
C LEU A 56 0.95 -16.62 -22.09
N GLY A 57 0.73 -15.31 -22.16
CA GLY A 57 1.73 -14.33 -21.71
C GLY A 57 1.93 -14.42 -20.21
N ASP A 58 3.19 -14.49 -19.77
CA ASP A 58 3.52 -14.43 -18.34
C ASP A 58 3.47 -12.97 -17.85
N PRO A 59 3.02 -12.70 -16.63
CA PRO A 59 2.75 -11.34 -16.20
C PRO A 59 3.98 -10.58 -15.63
N GLY A 60 5.19 -11.14 -15.74
CA GLY A 60 6.44 -10.52 -15.30
C GLY A 60 7.24 -9.80 -16.40
N ASP A 61 7.66 -10.54 -17.44
CA ASP A 61 8.82 -10.10 -18.24
C ASP A 61 8.48 -9.69 -19.68
N GLY A 62 7.21 -9.81 -20.08
CA GLY A 62 6.76 -9.47 -21.44
C GLY A 62 7.23 -10.44 -22.53
N GLU A 63 8.11 -11.39 -22.23
CA GLU A 63 8.49 -12.47 -23.16
C GLU A 63 7.44 -13.59 -23.14
N LEU A 64 7.08 -14.11 -24.33
CA LEU A 64 6.23 -15.30 -24.40
C LEU A 64 7.03 -16.51 -23.91
N PRO A 65 6.45 -17.38 -23.07
CA PRO A 65 7.12 -18.59 -22.62
C PRO A 65 7.49 -19.49 -23.80
N VAL A 66 8.63 -20.16 -23.68
CA VAL A 66 9.16 -21.10 -24.69
C VAL A 66 8.27 -22.34 -24.84
N GLU A 67 7.42 -22.63 -23.84
CA GLU A 67 6.50 -23.77 -23.83
C GLU A 67 5.04 -23.35 -24.09
N PRO A 68 4.28 -24.10 -24.91
CA PRO A 68 2.89 -23.81 -25.17
C PRO A 68 2.03 -24.16 -23.94
N PHE A 69 1.05 -23.32 -23.63
CA PHE A 69 0.00 -23.67 -22.67
C PHE A 69 -0.82 -24.87 -23.17
N MET A 70 -1.09 -24.93 -24.48
CA MET A 70 -1.75 -26.07 -25.11
C MET A 70 -1.33 -26.21 -26.57
N VAL A 71 -1.24 -27.44 -27.05
CA VAL A 71 -1.03 -27.76 -28.47
C VAL A 71 -2.31 -28.40 -29.03
N LEU A 72 -2.77 -27.89 -30.17
CA LEU A 72 -3.97 -28.37 -30.85
C LEU A 72 -3.64 -28.94 -32.24
N PRO A 73 -4.40 -29.94 -32.73
CA PRO A 73 -4.28 -30.40 -34.10
C PRO A 73 -4.54 -29.27 -35.12
N PRO A 74 -3.91 -29.31 -36.31
CA PRO A 74 -4.03 -28.25 -37.32
C PRO A 74 -5.43 -28.16 -37.96
N HIS A 75 -6.25 -29.21 -37.77
CA HIS A 75 -7.63 -29.30 -38.22
C HIS A 75 -8.61 -29.38 -37.04
N ALA A 76 -8.23 -28.88 -35.85
CA ALA A 76 -9.11 -28.85 -34.70
C ALA A 76 -10.43 -28.13 -35.05
N PRO A 77 -11.61 -28.71 -34.71
CA PRO A 77 -12.89 -28.05 -34.93
C PRO A 77 -12.94 -26.68 -34.22
N ALA A 78 -13.66 -25.71 -34.80
CA ALA A 78 -13.77 -24.35 -34.24
C ALA A 78 -14.23 -24.34 -32.77
N SER A 79 -15.13 -25.24 -32.37
CA SER A 79 -15.58 -25.39 -30.97
C SER A 79 -14.48 -25.85 -30.02
N THR A 80 -13.50 -26.62 -30.52
CA THR A 80 -12.34 -27.07 -29.73
C THR A 80 -11.33 -25.94 -29.57
N VAL A 81 -11.07 -25.19 -30.64
CA VAL A 81 -10.24 -23.98 -30.58
C VAL A 81 -10.85 -22.96 -29.62
N GLN A 82 -12.15 -22.71 -29.70
CA GLN A 82 -12.86 -21.78 -28.81
C GLN A 82 -12.76 -22.20 -27.34
N ARG A 83 -12.98 -23.49 -27.01
CA ARG A 83 -12.83 -23.98 -25.64
C ARG A 83 -11.39 -23.85 -25.12
N ALA A 84 -10.40 -24.14 -25.96
CA ALA A 84 -9.00 -24.00 -25.59
C ALA A 84 -8.66 -22.53 -25.28
N VAL A 85 -9.14 -21.60 -26.12
CA VAL A 85 -8.97 -20.15 -25.91
C VAL A 85 -9.65 -19.69 -24.64
N LEU A 86 -10.89 -20.12 -24.35
CA LEU A 86 -11.58 -19.78 -23.11
C LEU A 86 -10.83 -20.28 -21.87
N ALA A 87 -10.36 -21.53 -21.89
CA ALA A 87 -9.55 -22.10 -20.80
C ALA A 87 -8.23 -21.34 -20.60
N ALA A 88 -7.61 -20.90 -21.70
CA ALA A 88 -6.42 -20.06 -21.66
C ALA A 88 -6.71 -18.68 -21.07
N LEU A 89 -7.79 -18.02 -21.46
CA LEU A 89 -8.18 -16.71 -20.92
C LEU A 89 -8.49 -16.79 -19.42
N GLU A 90 -9.23 -17.82 -19.00
CA GLU A 90 -9.52 -18.06 -17.58
C GLU A 90 -8.23 -18.31 -16.79
N THR A 91 -7.33 -19.14 -17.31
CA THR A 91 -6.02 -19.40 -16.70
C THR A 91 -5.17 -18.13 -16.60
N ALA A 92 -5.14 -17.31 -17.64
CA ALA A 92 -4.40 -16.05 -17.64
C ALA A 92 -4.94 -15.08 -16.57
N SER A 93 -6.26 -14.98 -16.45
CA SER A 93 -6.90 -14.16 -15.43
C SER A 93 -6.61 -14.65 -14.02
N LEU A 94 -6.64 -15.96 -13.79
CA LEU A 94 -6.28 -16.57 -12.49
C LEU A 94 -4.81 -16.30 -12.13
N ARG A 95 -3.88 -16.40 -13.08
CA ARG A 95 -2.45 -16.12 -12.85
C ARG A 95 -2.22 -14.67 -12.43
N LEU A 96 -2.83 -13.72 -13.13
CA LEU A 96 -2.78 -12.31 -12.75
C LEU A 96 -3.31 -12.10 -11.33
N LYS A 97 -4.48 -12.69 -11.02
CA LYS A 97 -5.07 -12.53 -9.69
C LYS A 97 -4.21 -13.14 -8.58
N LEU A 98 -3.56 -14.26 -8.85
CA LEU A 98 -2.61 -14.87 -7.91
C LEU A 98 -1.39 -13.97 -7.68
N GLN A 99 -0.84 -13.35 -8.72
CA GLN A 99 0.29 -12.43 -8.59
C GLN A 99 -0.08 -11.18 -7.79
N ASP A 100 -1.26 -10.60 -8.03
CA ASP A 100 -1.77 -9.47 -7.26
C ASP A 100 -1.91 -9.85 -5.78
N LEU A 101 -2.53 -11.00 -5.49
CA LEU A 101 -2.72 -11.47 -4.13
C LEU A 101 -1.40 -11.80 -3.43
N GLN A 102 -0.44 -12.39 -4.16
CA GLN A 102 0.91 -12.64 -3.65
C GLN A 102 1.64 -11.34 -3.31
N SER A 103 1.48 -10.31 -4.15
CA SER A 103 2.07 -8.99 -3.90
C SER A 103 1.45 -8.32 -2.67
N GLU A 104 0.12 -8.40 -2.52
CA GLU A 104 -0.58 -7.92 -1.32
C GLU A 104 -0.12 -8.65 -0.05
N VAL A 105 0.00 -9.98 -0.11
CA VAL A 105 0.51 -10.79 1.01
C VAL A 105 1.94 -10.42 1.35
N HIS A 106 2.79 -10.21 0.34
CA HIS A 106 4.19 -9.84 0.55
C HIS A 106 4.29 -8.47 1.24
N LEU A 107 3.58 -7.45 0.74
CA LEU A 107 3.53 -6.13 1.35
C LEU A 107 2.98 -6.18 2.78
N ALA A 108 1.96 -7.00 3.03
CA ALA A 108 1.42 -7.18 4.38
C ALA A 108 2.44 -7.83 5.33
N GLN A 109 3.22 -8.80 4.85
CA GLN A 109 4.30 -9.43 5.63
C GLN A 109 5.43 -8.45 5.94
N GLU A 110 5.83 -7.62 4.97
CA GLU A 110 6.85 -6.59 5.20
C GLU A 110 6.41 -5.61 6.29
N ARG A 111 5.16 -5.12 6.23
CA ARG A 111 4.58 -4.26 7.28
C ARG A 111 4.56 -4.93 8.64
N GLN A 112 4.21 -6.21 8.71
CA GLN A 112 4.21 -6.95 9.98
C GLN A 112 5.61 -7.10 10.56
N LEU A 113 6.62 -7.36 9.72
CA LEU A 113 8.02 -7.44 10.15
C LEU A 113 8.56 -6.08 10.61
N GLU A 114 8.17 -5.00 9.95
CA GLU A 114 8.52 -3.64 10.33
C GLU A 114 7.96 -3.30 11.71
N LEU A 115 6.66 -3.54 11.96
CA LEU A 115 6.04 -3.36 13.27
C LEU A 115 6.72 -4.21 14.35
N ALA A 116 7.09 -5.46 14.05
CA ALA A 116 7.81 -6.31 14.98
C ALA A 116 9.21 -5.76 15.30
N ARG A 117 9.93 -5.25 14.30
CA ARG A 117 11.24 -4.60 14.49
C ARG A 117 11.14 -3.36 15.37
N ILE A 118 10.16 -2.49 15.10
CA ILE A 118 9.86 -1.31 15.93
C ILE A 118 9.57 -1.76 17.37
N GLY A 119 8.69 -2.73 17.57
CA GLY A 119 8.35 -3.23 18.90
C GLY A 119 9.56 -3.75 19.69
N ILE A 120 10.44 -4.53 19.05
CA ILE A 120 11.68 -5.03 19.68
C ILE A 120 12.62 -3.86 20.02
N ALA A 121 12.79 -2.92 19.08
CA ALA A 121 13.62 -1.73 19.24
C ALA A 121 13.20 -0.89 20.46
N LEU A 122 11.90 -0.70 20.64
CA LEU A 122 11.32 0.05 21.76
C LEU A 122 11.51 -0.67 23.09
N VAL A 123 11.24 -1.99 23.16
CA VAL A 123 11.39 -2.78 24.41
C VAL A 123 12.85 -2.86 24.89
N ALA A 124 13.81 -2.78 23.96
CA ALA A 124 15.23 -2.80 24.30
C ALA A 124 15.76 -1.46 24.87
N GLU A 125 15.06 -0.35 24.62
CA GLU A 125 15.47 0.98 25.08
C GLU A 125 15.20 1.13 26.58
N ARG A 126 16.21 1.57 27.33
CA ARG A 126 16.14 1.73 28.79
C ARG A 126 16.12 3.19 29.23
N ASP A 127 16.49 4.08 28.33
CA ASP A 127 16.47 5.52 28.55
C ASP A 127 15.11 6.08 28.09
N LEU A 128 14.40 6.77 28.99
CA LEU A 128 13.07 7.28 28.71
C LEU A 128 13.08 8.30 27.57
N GLU A 129 14.04 9.22 27.55
CA GLU A 129 14.10 10.30 26.55
C GLU A 129 14.31 9.69 25.16
N ARG A 130 15.29 8.79 25.03
CA ARG A 130 15.53 8.05 23.77
C ARG A 130 14.36 7.17 23.37
N LEU A 131 13.68 6.56 24.34
CA LEU A 131 12.49 5.76 24.06
C LEU A 131 11.40 6.63 23.44
N LEU A 132 11.10 7.78 24.03
CA LEU A 132 10.07 8.69 23.53
C LEU A 132 10.43 9.25 22.15
N GLU A 133 11.71 9.60 21.92
CA GLU A 133 12.20 9.97 20.58
C GLU A 133 11.95 8.88 19.54
N ARG A 134 12.30 7.63 19.87
CA ARG A 134 12.13 6.48 18.96
C ARG A 134 10.66 6.16 18.73
N ILE A 135 9.79 6.30 19.74
CA ILE A 135 8.35 6.15 19.58
C ILE A 135 7.84 7.17 18.58
N LEU A 136 8.19 8.45 18.75
CA LEU A 136 7.70 9.51 17.87
C LEU A 136 8.22 9.33 16.44
N SER A 137 9.50 9.04 16.23
CA SER A 137 10.05 8.80 14.90
C SER A 137 9.37 7.60 14.22
N SER A 138 9.24 6.49 14.94
CA SER A 138 8.58 5.28 14.39
C SER A 138 7.13 5.55 14.01
N ALA A 139 6.41 6.33 14.82
CA ALA A 139 5.02 6.66 14.54
C ALA A 139 4.89 7.62 13.35
N ARG A 140 5.77 8.62 13.23
CA ARG A 140 5.82 9.52 12.07
C ARG A 140 6.13 8.76 10.79
N GLU A 141 7.11 7.85 10.81
CA GLU A 141 7.44 7.01 9.66
C GLU A 141 6.27 6.12 9.24
N LEU A 142 5.57 5.52 10.22
CA LEU A 142 4.45 4.60 9.96
C LEU A 142 3.28 5.28 9.22
N VAL A 143 3.02 6.56 9.48
CA VAL A 143 1.94 7.32 8.85
C VAL A 143 2.43 8.36 7.84
N CYS A 144 3.74 8.37 7.54
CA CYS A 144 4.40 9.35 6.69
C CYS A 144 4.14 10.82 7.13
N ALA A 145 4.18 11.10 8.44
CA ALA A 145 3.96 12.43 8.98
C ALA A 145 5.22 13.31 8.94
N ASP A 146 5.07 14.54 8.44
CA ASP A 146 6.13 15.55 8.36
C ASP A 146 6.54 16.08 9.74
N ALA A 147 5.64 16.04 10.73
CA ALA A 147 5.92 16.47 12.08
C ALA A 147 5.23 15.57 13.11
N GLY A 148 5.57 15.74 14.37
CA GLY A 148 4.78 15.18 15.45
C GLY A 148 5.25 15.66 16.81
N SER A 149 4.39 15.47 17.81
CA SER A 149 4.65 15.79 19.21
C SER A 149 4.16 14.68 20.12
N LEU A 150 4.83 14.56 21.27
CA LEU A 150 4.49 13.59 22.30
C LEU A 150 4.29 14.29 23.64
N TYR A 151 3.17 13.95 24.28
CA TYR A 151 2.79 14.45 25.59
C TYR A 151 2.65 13.29 26.58
N LEU A 152 3.06 13.50 27.83
CA LEU A 152 2.79 12.56 28.92
C LEU A 152 1.77 13.13 29.88
N LEU A 153 0.85 12.28 30.32
CA LEU A 153 -0.15 12.64 31.32
C LEU A 153 0.50 12.64 32.71
N GLU A 154 0.37 13.76 33.40
CA GLU A 154 0.69 13.90 34.82
C GLU A 154 -0.59 14.26 35.59
N GLU A 155 -0.83 13.58 36.70
CA GLU A 155 -1.91 13.90 37.63
C GLU A 155 -1.31 14.37 38.95
N ARG A 156 -1.62 15.60 39.34
CA ARG A 156 -1.14 16.19 40.58
C ARG A 156 -2.26 16.90 41.30
N ASP A 157 -2.49 16.53 42.56
CA ASP A 157 -3.51 17.13 43.43
C ASP A 157 -4.95 17.09 42.83
N GLY A 158 -5.23 16.15 41.93
CA GLY A 158 -6.51 15.98 41.22
C GLY A 158 -6.61 16.71 39.88
N ASP A 159 -5.63 17.56 39.55
CA ASP A 159 -5.51 18.22 38.25
C ASP A 159 -4.71 17.33 37.28
N LYS A 160 -5.25 17.14 36.08
CA LYS A 160 -4.62 16.38 35.00
C LYS A 160 -4.05 17.31 33.94
N LEU A 161 -2.77 17.16 33.66
CA LEU A 161 -2.02 17.96 32.70
C LEU A 161 -1.24 17.07 31.73
N LEU A 162 -1.17 17.49 30.48
CA LEU A 162 -0.30 16.90 29.47
C LEU A 162 1.00 17.69 29.40
N HIS A 163 2.11 17.07 29.79
CA HIS A 163 3.44 17.65 29.69
C HIS A 163 4.02 17.40 28.31
N PHE A 164 4.37 18.46 27.60
CA PHE A 164 5.04 18.36 26.31
C PHE A 164 6.46 17.82 26.52
N MET A 165 6.72 16.61 26.00
CA MET A 165 7.98 15.91 26.21
C MET A 165 8.94 16.09 25.04
N LEU A 166 8.42 16.04 23.82
CA LEU A 166 9.23 16.24 22.61
C LEU A 166 8.37 16.59 21.40
N ALA A 167 9.02 17.14 20.38
CA ALA A 167 8.49 17.18 19.04
C ALA A 167 9.61 17.02 18.01
N GLN A 168 9.23 16.56 16.83
CA GLN A 168 10.09 16.42 15.67
C GLN A 168 9.37 17.00 14.46
N ASN A 169 10.12 17.59 13.53
CA ASN A 169 9.58 18.18 12.32
C ASN A 169 10.68 18.18 11.25
N ASP A 170 10.37 17.76 10.03
CA ASP A 170 11.34 17.68 8.93
C ASP A 170 11.43 18.99 8.14
N SER A 171 10.38 19.81 8.18
CA SER A 171 10.23 21.03 7.40
C SER A 171 10.75 22.29 8.11
N VAL A 172 10.62 22.38 9.44
CA VAL A 172 11.07 23.53 10.24
C VAL A 172 11.81 23.10 11.51
N PRO A 173 12.79 23.90 12.00
CA PRO A 173 13.45 23.62 13.26
C PRO A 173 12.47 23.77 14.43
N VAL A 174 12.44 22.76 15.31
CA VAL A 174 11.65 22.80 16.54
C VAL A 174 12.51 23.32 17.68
N ALA A 175 12.15 24.47 18.25
CA ALA A 175 12.71 24.91 19.52
C ALA A 175 11.94 24.21 20.66
N PHE A 176 12.60 23.33 21.40
CA PHE A 176 11.99 22.71 22.57
C PHE A 176 11.72 23.75 23.65
N SER A 177 10.45 23.86 24.07
CA SER A 177 10.06 24.53 25.30
C SER A 177 9.18 23.58 26.10
N ALA A 178 9.46 23.46 27.40
CA ALA A 178 8.60 22.68 28.29
C ALA A 178 7.37 23.53 28.65
N TRP A 179 6.20 23.02 28.31
CA TRP A 179 4.91 23.59 28.69
C TRP A 179 3.89 22.46 28.87
N SER A 180 2.77 22.79 29.51
CA SER A 180 1.72 21.84 29.82
C SER A 180 0.39 22.27 29.22
N VAL A 181 -0.44 21.28 28.87
CA VAL A 181 -1.79 21.48 28.33
C VAL A 181 -2.80 20.92 29.31
N PRO A 182 -3.90 21.63 29.61
CA PRO A 182 -5.01 21.08 30.35
C PRO A 182 -5.59 19.84 29.68
N VAL A 183 -6.01 18.86 30.47
CA VAL A 183 -6.76 17.68 29.98
C VAL A 183 -8.24 18.06 29.93
N ASP A 184 -8.61 18.78 28.89
CA ASP A 184 -9.97 19.24 28.61
C ASP A 184 -10.20 19.46 27.09
N GLU A 185 -11.38 19.96 26.73
CA GLU A 185 -11.80 20.25 25.35
C GLU A 185 -11.09 21.45 24.71
N SER A 186 -10.20 22.16 25.42
CA SER A 186 -9.54 23.37 24.89
C SER A 186 -8.53 23.08 23.78
N SER A 187 -8.10 21.84 23.63
CA SER A 187 -7.13 21.41 22.61
C SER A 187 -7.41 20.00 22.12
N MET A 188 -6.95 19.68 20.91
CA MET A 188 -7.00 18.30 20.39
C MET A 188 -6.32 17.30 21.33
N ALA A 189 -5.11 17.62 21.82
CA ALA A 189 -4.39 16.73 22.73
C ALA A 189 -5.12 16.54 24.06
N GLY A 190 -5.61 17.63 24.67
CA GLY A 190 -6.39 17.59 25.91
C GLY A 190 -7.66 16.77 25.77
N TYR A 191 -8.40 16.95 24.66
CA TYR A 191 -9.61 16.20 24.36
C TYR A 191 -9.32 14.70 24.25
N VAL A 192 -8.30 14.32 23.47
CA VAL A 192 -7.91 12.91 23.30
C VAL A 192 -7.48 12.27 24.61
N ALA A 193 -6.76 13.00 25.47
CA ALA A 193 -6.39 12.51 26.80
C ALA A 193 -7.61 12.35 27.73
N ALA A 194 -8.62 13.20 27.60
CA ALA A 194 -9.82 13.18 28.43
C ALA A 194 -10.80 12.08 27.99
N SER A 195 -11.03 11.94 26.68
CA SER A 195 -12.01 11.01 26.10
C SER A 195 -11.44 9.63 25.79
N GLY A 196 -10.14 9.55 25.49
CA GLY A 196 -9.53 8.35 24.91
C GLY A 196 -9.94 8.08 23.45
N GLU A 197 -10.62 9.02 22.80
CA GLU A 197 -11.03 8.89 21.40
C GLU A 197 -9.99 9.52 20.47
N CYS A 198 -9.61 8.83 19.39
CA CYS A 198 -8.69 9.37 18.40
C CYS A 198 -9.35 10.51 17.61
N VAL A 199 -8.58 11.56 17.32
CA VAL A 199 -9.00 12.66 16.43
C VAL A 199 -8.19 12.59 15.14
N SER A 200 -8.87 12.50 14.00
CA SER A 200 -8.26 12.56 12.67
C SER A 200 -8.92 13.66 11.86
N VAL A 201 -8.10 14.60 11.38
CA VAL A 201 -8.55 15.80 10.67
C VAL A 201 -7.73 15.93 9.40
N GLU A 202 -8.39 15.97 8.24
CA GLU A 202 -7.70 16.16 6.96
C GLU A 202 -7.22 17.60 6.75
N ASP A 203 -7.96 18.57 7.26
CA ASP A 203 -7.59 19.98 7.21
C ASP A 203 -8.14 20.75 8.41
N VAL A 204 -7.24 21.22 9.28
CA VAL A 204 -7.62 21.93 10.51
C VAL A 204 -8.32 23.28 10.26
N ARG A 205 -8.30 23.83 9.04
CA ARG A 205 -9.05 25.07 8.70
C ARG A 205 -10.54 24.81 8.47
N TYR A 206 -10.92 23.56 8.24
CA TYR A 206 -12.31 23.16 8.00
C TYR A 206 -12.91 22.40 9.18
N LEU A 207 -12.38 22.59 10.40
CA LEU A 207 -12.97 22.06 11.61
C LEU A 207 -14.41 22.54 11.78
N ALA A 208 -15.28 21.62 12.18
CA ALA A 208 -16.66 21.93 12.50
C ALA A 208 -16.71 22.91 13.69
N LYS A 209 -17.61 23.90 13.64
CA LYS A 209 -17.71 24.93 14.70
C LYS A 209 -18.12 24.36 16.05
N ASP A 210 -18.81 23.22 16.02
CA ASP A 210 -19.30 22.45 17.16
C ASP A 210 -18.39 21.27 17.51
N ALA A 211 -17.19 21.19 16.93
CA ALA A 211 -16.21 20.20 17.34
C ALA A 211 -15.83 20.41 18.83
N PRO A 212 -15.72 19.33 19.63
CA PRO A 212 -15.39 19.41 21.06
C PRO A 212 -13.90 19.65 21.32
N TYR A 213 -13.15 20.07 20.31
CA TYR A 213 -11.71 20.31 20.39
C TYR A 213 -11.33 21.43 19.44
N HIS A 214 -10.21 22.09 19.76
CA HIS A 214 -9.71 23.21 18.97
C HIS A 214 -8.27 22.98 18.50
N PHE A 215 -7.97 23.47 17.30
CA PHE A 215 -6.60 23.58 16.79
C PHE A 215 -5.95 24.86 17.33
N ASN A 216 -4.71 24.74 17.81
CA ASN A 216 -3.92 25.87 18.27
C ASN A 216 -2.91 26.29 17.19
N PRO A 217 -3.07 27.46 16.54
CA PRO A 217 -2.18 27.91 15.48
C PRO A 217 -0.88 28.53 15.98
N SER A 218 -0.65 28.65 17.29
CA SER A 218 0.50 29.39 17.84
C SER A 218 1.85 28.89 17.34
N PHE A 219 1.99 27.57 17.14
CA PHE A 219 3.21 26.98 16.58
C PHE A 219 3.38 27.35 15.10
N ASP A 220 2.32 27.22 14.30
CA ASP A 220 2.31 27.61 12.88
C ASP A 220 2.69 29.10 12.74
N GLU A 221 2.09 29.97 13.56
CA GLU A 221 2.34 31.41 13.56
C GLU A 221 3.78 31.77 13.96
N ALA A 222 4.34 31.10 14.97
CA ALA A 222 5.68 31.38 15.47
C ALA A 222 6.81 30.83 14.59
N SER A 223 6.59 29.67 13.97
CA SER A 223 7.62 28.96 13.18
C SER A 223 7.50 29.19 11.67
N GLY A 224 6.35 29.70 11.20
CA GLY A 224 6.01 29.73 9.78
C GLY A 224 5.63 28.37 9.20
N TYR A 225 5.41 27.37 10.05
CA TYR A 225 4.92 26.05 9.66
C TYR A 225 3.43 26.09 9.28
N TYR A 226 2.99 25.14 8.47
CA TYR A 226 1.59 25.02 8.05
C TYR A 226 1.08 23.60 8.33
N THR A 227 0.43 23.43 9.48
CA THR A 227 -0.12 22.14 9.90
C THR A 227 -1.43 21.86 9.17
N ARG A 228 -1.43 21.18 8.01
CA ARG A 228 -2.66 20.90 7.23
C ARG A 228 -3.56 19.86 7.91
N SER A 229 -3.15 18.61 7.85
CA SER A 229 -3.82 17.45 8.43
C SER A 229 -3.23 17.13 9.79
N LEU A 230 -3.98 16.43 10.63
CA LEU A 230 -3.57 16.13 11.98
C LEU A 230 -4.21 14.82 12.48
N LEU A 231 -3.39 13.93 13.03
CA LEU A 231 -3.81 12.70 13.70
C LEU A 231 -3.37 12.74 15.17
N THR A 232 -4.32 12.81 16.09
CA THR A 232 -4.07 12.77 17.55
C THR A 232 -4.59 11.46 18.11
N VAL A 233 -3.73 10.69 18.78
CA VAL A 233 -4.04 9.37 19.31
C VAL A 233 -3.63 9.26 20.79
N PRO A 234 -4.44 8.58 21.62
CA PRO A 234 -4.07 8.36 23.02
C PRO A 234 -3.01 7.28 23.10
N MET A 235 -2.03 7.49 23.99
CA MET A 235 -1.12 6.44 24.43
C MET A 235 -1.72 5.81 25.67
N ALA A 236 -2.05 4.52 25.60
CA ALA A 236 -2.66 3.80 26.71
C ALA A 236 -1.85 2.57 27.11
N THR A 237 -1.89 2.23 28.40
CA THR A 237 -1.35 0.97 28.91
C THR A 237 -2.21 -0.20 28.44
N ARG A 238 -1.73 -1.43 28.68
CA ARG A 238 -2.49 -2.66 28.40
C ARG A 238 -3.82 -2.74 29.17
N THR A 239 -3.96 -2.02 30.29
CA THR A 239 -5.21 -1.97 31.07
C THR A 239 -6.18 -0.89 30.57
N GLY A 240 -5.83 -0.15 29.51
CA GLY A 240 -6.63 0.93 28.95
C GLY A 240 -6.46 2.28 29.65
N GLU A 241 -5.50 2.40 30.57
CA GLU A 241 -5.19 3.66 31.24
C GLU A 241 -4.38 4.56 30.29
N ILE A 242 -4.87 5.78 30.04
CA ILE A 242 -4.18 6.75 29.20
C ILE A 242 -2.96 7.30 29.97
N VAL A 243 -1.78 7.22 29.37
CA VAL A 243 -0.50 7.70 29.92
C VAL A 243 0.06 8.90 29.16
N GLY A 244 -0.54 9.25 28.03
CA GLY A 244 -0.06 10.34 27.19
C GLY A 244 -0.83 10.44 25.88
N VAL A 245 -0.33 11.31 25.00
CA VAL A 245 -0.92 11.58 23.69
C VAL A 245 0.19 11.72 22.67
N LEU A 246 -0.03 11.17 21.49
CA LEU A 246 0.81 11.36 20.32
C LEU A 246 0.02 12.16 19.27
N GLN A 247 0.66 13.15 18.67
CA GLN A 247 0.08 14.00 17.65
C GLN A 247 1.00 14.03 16.43
N LEU A 248 0.45 13.76 15.24
CA LEU A 248 1.17 13.53 13.97
C LEU A 248 0.56 14.37 12.84
#